data_AF-A0A852L5J6-F1
#
_entry.id   AF-A0A852L5J6-F1
#
_cell.length_a   1.000
_cell.length_b   1.000
_cell.length_c   1.000
_cell.angle_alpha   90.00
_cell.angle_beta   90.00
_cell.angle_gamma   90.00
#
_symmetry.space_group_name_H-M   'P 1'
#
loop_
_entity.id
_entity.type
_entity.pdbx_description
1 polymer ?
#
loop_
_entity_poly.entity_id
_entity_poly.type
_entity_poly.pdbx_seq_one_letter_code
_entity_poly.pdbx_strand_id
1 'polypeptide(L)'
;LQQRSAAQEQRLKLQDERLHGLELERRRLHNVVQELKGNIRVFCRVRPVLPEEEEKQPGLEHLRFPPQDNRTLVLSRPDESHVGRERRGDVRYDFSFDRVFPPSASQQEVFEEIELLVQVKNNTPKPL
;
A
#
# COMPACT_ATOMS: atom_id res chain seq x y z
N LEU A 1 -54.70 5.08 4.53
CA LEU A 1 -53.51 5.92 4.25
C LEU A 1 -52.56 5.99 5.46
N GLN A 2 -53.02 6.38 6.65
CA GLN A 2 -52.18 6.46 7.87
C GLN A 2 -51.50 5.15 8.28
N GLN A 3 -52.21 4.00 8.25
CA GLN A 3 -51.59 2.70 8.57
C GLN A 3 -50.48 2.28 7.59
N ARG A 4 -50.58 2.67 6.31
CA ARG A 4 -49.51 2.43 5.33
C ARG A 4 -48.28 3.29 5.61
N SER A 5 -48.46 4.56 6.01
CA SER A 5 -47.36 5.44 6.45
C SER A 5 -46.64 4.87 7.66
N ALA A 6 -47.37 4.48 8.69
CA ALA A 6 -46.79 3.93 9.92
C ALA A 6 -46.01 2.62 9.66
N ALA A 7 -46.54 1.73 8.81
CA ALA A 7 -45.84 0.51 8.42
C ALA A 7 -44.55 0.79 7.61
N GLN A 8 -44.55 1.81 6.76
CA GLN A 8 -43.35 2.24 6.02
C GLN A 8 -42.29 2.84 6.95
N GLU A 9 -42.69 3.68 7.90
CA GLU A 9 -41.79 4.28 8.90
C GLU A 9 -41.14 3.22 9.80
N GLN A 10 -41.90 2.22 10.26
CA GLN A 10 -41.35 1.09 11.02
C GLN A 10 -40.36 0.28 10.18
N ARG A 11 -40.66 0.04 8.90
CA ARG A 11 -39.75 -0.68 8.00
C ARG A 11 -38.46 0.09 7.76
N LEU A 12 -38.54 1.42 7.61
CA LEU A 12 -37.37 2.28 7.46
C LEU A 12 -36.49 2.24 8.72
N LYS A 13 -37.09 2.34 9.92
CA LYS A 13 -36.34 2.23 11.18
C LYS A 13 -35.61 0.89 11.31
N LEU A 14 -36.30 -0.22 11.03
CA LEU A 14 -35.68 -1.54 11.06
C LEU A 14 -34.53 -1.67 10.04
N GLN A 15 -34.70 -1.12 8.84
CA GLN A 15 -33.65 -1.12 7.83
C GLN A 15 -32.45 -0.27 8.26
N ASP A 16 -32.69 0.89 8.88
CA ASP A 16 -31.65 1.77 9.39
C ASP A 16 -30.83 1.11 10.51
N GLU A 17 -31.50 0.49 11.49
CA GLU A 17 -30.85 -0.29 12.56
C GLU A 17 -30.02 -1.44 12.00
N ARG A 18 -30.54 -2.14 10.98
CA ARG A 18 -29.81 -3.21 10.30
C ARG A 18 -28.58 -2.69 9.57
N LEU A 19 -28.70 -1.57 8.84
CA LEU A 19 -27.58 -0.95 8.14
C LEU A 19 -26.51 -0.47 9.13
N HIS A 20 -26.93 0.10 10.25
CA HIS A 20 -26.04 0.52 11.32
C HIS A 20 -25.25 -0.65 11.90
N GLY A 21 -25.92 -1.77 12.21
CA GLY A 21 -25.26 -2.99 12.70
C GLY A 21 -24.26 -3.57 11.70
N LEU A 22 -24.60 -3.57 10.40
CA LEU A 22 -23.69 -4.03 9.35
C LEU A 22 -22.47 -3.12 9.18
N GLU A 23 -22.63 -1.80 9.28
CA GLU A 23 -21.51 -0.86 9.21
C GLU A 23 -20.58 -0.99 10.41
N LEU A 24 -21.12 -1.23 11.61
CA LEU A 24 -20.32 -1.51 12.82
C LEU A 24 -19.46 -2.77 12.64
N GLU A 25 -20.04 -3.87 12.16
CA GLU A 25 -19.28 -5.11 11.95
C GLU A 25 -18.25 -4.95 10.82
N ARG A 26 -18.60 -4.23 9.74
CA ARG A 26 -17.64 -3.89 8.68
C ARG A 26 -16.42 -3.14 9.24
N ARG A 27 -16.64 -2.15 10.12
CA ARG A 27 -15.55 -1.41 10.78
C ARG A 27 -14.71 -2.29 11.68
N ARG A 28 -15.34 -3.16 12.47
CA ARG A 28 -14.63 -4.10 13.36
C ARG A 28 -13.72 -5.03 12.56
N LEU A 29 -14.26 -5.68 11.54
CA LEU A 29 -13.51 -6.58 10.67
C LEU A 29 -12.40 -5.84 9.92
N HIS A 30 -12.69 -4.63 9.43
CA HIS A 30 -11.69 -3.80 8.77
C HIS A 30 -10.51 -3.51 9.70
N ASN A 31 -10.76 -3.12 10.96
CA ASN A 31 -9.69 -2.86 11.92
C ASN A 31 -8.86 -4.11 12.22
N VAL A 32 -9.51 -5.27 12.41
CA VAL A 32 -8.80 -6.55 12.60
C VAL A 32 -7.90 -6.85 11.41
N VAL A 33 -8.38 -6.66 10.18
CA VAL A 33 -7.56 -6.86 8.98
C VAL A 33 -6.36 -5.90 8.94
N GLN A 34 -6.54 -4.64 9.33
CA GLN A 34 -5.44 -3.67 9.39
C GLN A 34 -4.41 -4.01 10.47
N GLU A 35 -4.87 -4.41 11.67
CA GLU A 35 -3.98 -4.84 12.75
C GLU A 35 -3.15 -6.06 12.35
N LEU A 36 -3.78 -7.04 11.69
CA LEU A 36 -3.08 -8.23 11.18
C LEU A 36 -2.07 -7.89 10.07
N LYS A 37 -2.35 -6.89 9.24
CA LYS A 37 -1.40 -6.38 8.25
C LYS A 37 -0.24 -5.59 8.89
N GLY A 38 -0.43 -5.10 10.11
CA GLY A 38 0.52 -4.28 10.84
C GLY A 38 0.14 -2.80 10.84
N ASN A 39 0.24 -2.18 12.02
CA ASN A 39 -0.12 -0.78 12.22
C ASN A 39 0.86 0.20 11.55
N ILE A 40 2.10 -0.22 11.34
CA ILE A 40 3.13 0.54 10.63
C ILE A 40 3.44 -0.25 9.36
N ARG A 41 3.36 0.42 8.20
CA ARG A 41 3.67 -0.14 6.89
C ARG A 41 4.69 0.74 6.19
N VAL A 42 5.70 0.12 5.60
CA VAL A 42 6.75 0.77 4.81
C VAL A 42 6.65 0.28 3.38
N PHE A 43 6.35 1.20 2.48
CA PHE A 43 6.32 0.95 1.04
C PHE A 43 7.52 1.56 0.36
N CYS A 44 8.05 0.87 -0.64
CA CYS A 44 9.03 1.44 -1.55
C CYS A 44 8.35 1.71 -2.89
N ARG A 45 8.51 2.92 -3.43
CA ARG A 45 8.08 3.23 -4.81
C ARG A 45 9.24 3.82 -5.56
N VAL A 46 9.64 3.16 -6.65
CA VAL A 46 10.68 3.64 -7.54
C VAL A 46 10.01 4.52 -8.61
N ARG A 47 10.50 5.73 -8.80
CA ARG A 47 9.99 6.67 -9.82
C ARG A 47 10.49 6.26 -11.21
N PRO A 48 9.67 6.36 -12.27
CA PRO A 48 10.16 6.33 -13.65
C PRO A 48 11.27 7.34 -13.90
N VAL A 49 12.27 6.95 -14.69
CA VAL A 49 13.29 7.88 -15.20
C VAL A 49 12.62 8.81 -16.22
N LEU A 50 12.87 10.12 -16.10
CA LEU A 50 12.37 11.09 -17.09
C LEU A 50 13.33 11.16 -18.29
N PRO A 51 12.83 11.52 -19.48
CA PRO A 51 13.68 11.64 -20.67
C PRO A 51 14.89 12.57 -20.48
N GLU A 52 14.73 13.65 -19.71
CA GLU A 52 15.81 14.62 -19.43
C GLU A 52 16.89 14.07 -18.47
N GLU A 53 16.64 12.92 -17.84
CA GLU A 53 17.51 12.27 -16.88
C GLU A 53 18.31 11.11 -17.49
N GLU A 54 17.83 10.53 -18.60
CA GLU A 54 18.51 9.41 -19.30
C GLU A 54 19.91 9.79 -19.78
N GLU A 55 20.13 11.06 -20.16
CA GLU A 55 21.45 11.55 -20.58
C GLU A 55 22.42 11.77 -19.41
N LYS A 56 21.91 11.89 -18.18
CA LYS A 56 22.69 12.35 -17.01
C LYS A 56 22.97 11.26 -15.98
N GLN A 57 22.16 10.20 -15.94
CA GLN A 57 22.32 9.12 -14.98
C GLN A 57 22.25 7.76 -15.66
N PRO A 58 23.11 6.80 -15.25
CA PRO A 58 22.90 5.42 -15.63
C PRO A 58 21.50 5.01 -15.15
N GLY A 59 20.74 4.37 -16.02
CA GLY A 59 19.35 3.99 -15.75
C GLY A 59 19.21 3.04 -14.55
N LEU A 60 18.04 2.40 -14.46
CA LEU A 60 17.68 1.57 -13.31
C LEU A 60 18.32 0.17 -13.31
N GLU A 61 19.39 -0.06 -14.08
CA GLU A 61 20.03 -1.37 -14.24
C GLU A 61 20.57 -1.96 -12.91
N HIS A 62 20.93 -1.07 -11.98
CA HIS A 62 21.40 -1.44 -10.64
C HIS A 62 20.26 -1.86 -9.70
N LEU A 63 18.99 -1.64 -10.07
CA LEU A 63 17.83 -2.06 -9.31
C LEU A 63 17.18 -3.29 -9.94
N ARG A 64 16.90 -4.29 -9.12
CA ARG A 64 16.22 -5.51 -9.53
C ARG A 64 14.98 -5.76 -8.67
N PHE A 65 13.91 -6.11 -9.36
CA PHE A 65 12.61 -6.45 -8.79
C PHE A 65 12.33 -7.94 -9.05
N PRO A 66 12.37 -8.80 -8.03
CA PRO A 66 12.04 -10.21 -8.22
C PRO A 66 10.58 -10.38 -8.67
N PRO A 67 10.27 -11.06 -9.78
CA PRO A 67 8.90 -11.15 -10.29
C PRO A 67 7.96 -11.96 -9.37
N GLN A 68 8.53 -12.85 -8.55
CA GLN A 68 7.79 -13.67 -7.60
C GLN A 68 7.70 -13.04 -6.21
N ASP A 69 8.47 -11.98 -5.95
CA ASP A 69 8.49 -11.31 -4.64
C ASP A 69 8.33 -9.81 -4.81
N ASN A 70 7.15 -9.36 -4.39
CA ASN A 70 6.70 -8.00 -4.55
C ASN A 70 7.03 -7.12 -3.33
N ARG A 71 7.86 -7.63 -2.41
CA ARG A 71 8.33 -7.02 -1.16
C ARG A 71 9.82 -6.72 -1.15
N THR A 72 10.58 -7.29 -2.08
CA THR A 72 12.04 -7.14 -2.10
C THR A 72 12.50 -6.21 -3.21
N LEU A 73 13.43 -5.31 -2.85
CA LEU A 73 14.20 -4.50 -3.79
C LEU A 73 15.68 -4.89 -3.66
N VAL A 74 16.30 -5.24 -4.78
CA VAL A 74 17.72 -5.59 -4.82
C VAL A 74 18.49 -4.46 -5.49
N LEU A 75 19.52 -3.95 -4.82
CA LEU A 75 20.45 -2.94 -5.34
C LEU A 75 21.82 -3.57 -5.55
N SER A 76 22.37 -3.46 -6.76
CA SER A 76 23.72 -3.95 -7.10
C SER A 76 24.63 -2.76 -7.39
N ARG A 77 25.81 -2.71 -6.78
CA ARG A 77 26.82 -1.67 -7.03
C ARG A 77 28.16 -2.32 -7.36
N PRO A 78 28.90 -1.83 -8.38
CA PRO A 78 30.25 -2.31 -8.62
C PRO A 78 31.13 -2.03 -7.40
N ASP A 79 32.00 -2.98 -7.05
CA ASP A 79 32.93 -2.84 -5.94
C ASP A 79 34.02 -1.80 -6.28
N GLU A 80 34.03 -0.67 -5.56
CA GLU A 80 35.01 0.43 -5.73
C GLU A 80 36.26 0.25 -4.85
N SER A 81 36.53 -0.95 -4.32
CA SER A 81 37.67 -1.13 -3.42
C SER A 81 39.02 -0.84 -4.10
N HIS A 82 39.58 0.33 -3.79
CA HIS A 82 40.89 0.83 -4.24
C HIS A 82 42.12 0.07 -3.67
N VAL A 83 41.92 -1.10 -3.07
CA VAL A 83 42.96 -1.81 -2.30
C VAL A 83 43.27 -3.15 -2.95
N GLY A 84 44.05 -3.13 -4.04
CA GLY A 84 44.99 -4.17 -4.51
C GLY A 84 44.62 -5.67 -4.47
N ARG A 85 43.39 -6.04 -4.13
CA ARG A 85 42.85 -7.40 -4.09
C ARG A 85 41.87 -7.52 -5.25
N GLU A 86 41.94 -8.67 -5.90
CA GLU A 86 41.14 -9.03 -7.08
C GLU A 86 39.70 -8.51 -6.97
N ARG A 87 39.18 -7.90 -8.05
CA ARG A 87 37.82 -7.34 -8.11
C ARG A 87 36.84 -8.41 -7.62
N ARG A 88 36.31 -8.25 -6.41
CA ARG A 88 35.14 -9.01 -5.99
C ARG A 88 33.97 -8.42 -6.79
N GLY A 89 33.12 -9.28 -7.33
CA GLY A 89 32.01 -8.84 -8.19
C GLY A 89 31.07 -7.84 -7.50
N ASP A 90 30.01 -7.43 -8.19
CA ASP A 90 29.06 -6.44 -7.69
C ASP A 90 28.59 -6.70 -6.25
N VAL A 91 28.65 -5.67 -5.41
CA VAL A 91 28.11 -5.65 -4.06
C VAL A 91 26.59 -5.55 -4.13
N ARG A 92 25.91 -6.54 -3.54
CA ARG A 92 24.45 -6.65 -3.55
C ARG A 92 23.84 -6.29 -2.19
N TYR A 93 22.80 -5.46 -2.22
CA TYR A 93 21.99 -5.07 -1.06
C TYR A 93 20.53 -5.48 -1.26
N ASP A 94 20.01 -6.30 -0.34
CA ASP A 94 18.63 -6.75 -0.36
C ASP A 94 17.81 -5.98 0.68
N PHE A 95 16.79 -5.26 0.23
CA PHE A 95 15.87 -4.50 1.06
C PHE A 95 14.49 -5.16 1.04
N SER A 96 13.84 -5.25 2.21
CA SER A 96 12.51 -5.83 2.37
C SER A 96 11.51 -4.78 2.87
N PHE A 97 10.33 -4.77 2.27
CA PHE A 97 9.25 -3.81 2.50
C PHE A 97 7.90 -4.52 2.56
N ASP A 98 6.83 -3.82 2.96
CA ASP A 98 5.46 -4.37 2.86
C ASP A 98 5.03 -4.53 1.40
N ARG A 99 5.50 -3.62 0.54
CA ARG A 99 5.30 -3.65 -0.92
C ARG A 99 6.36 -2.78 -1.61
N VAL A 100 6.89 -3.27 -2.72
CA VAL A 100 7.77 -2.54 -3.64
C VAL A 100 7.04 -2.31 -4.96
N PHE A 101 6.90 -1.04 -5.34
CA PHE A 101 6.31 -0.61 -6.59
C PHE A 101 7.42 -0.28 -7.60
N PRO A 102 7.52 -1.03 -8.72
CA PRO A 102 8.47 -0.74 -9.76
C PRO A 102 8.14 0.59 -10.47
N PRO A 103 9.05 1.13 -11.29
CA PRO A 103 8.80 2.34 -12.06
C PRO A 103 7.58 2.26 -12.97
N SER A 104 7.22 1.07 -13.44
CA SER A 104 6.02 0.85 -14.26
C SER A 104 4.71 0.93 -13.48
N ALA A 105 4.75 0.99 -12.14
CA ALA A 105 3.55 1.02 -11.31
C ALA A 105 2.79 2.34 -11.44
N SER A 106 1.50 2.23 -11.71
CA SER A 106 0.60 3.36 -11.85
C SER A 106 0.22 3.97 -10.49
N GLN A 107 -0.29 5.21 -10.52
CA GLN A 107 -0.85 5.83 -9.31
C GLN A 107 -2.06 5.06 -8.76
N GLN A 108 -2.84 4.45 -9.65
CA GLN A 108 -4.03 3.69 -9.27
C GLN A 108 -3.64 2.46 -8.46
N GLU A 109 -2.66 1.67 -8.92
CA GLU A 109 -2.15 0.50 -8.20
C GLU A 109 -1.57 0.85 -6.83
N VAL A 110 -0.85 1.99 -6.75
CA VAL A 110 -0.32 2.48 -5.47
C VAL A 110 -1.45 2.90 -4.54
N PHE A 111 -2.49 3.55 -5.06
CA PHE A 111 -3.65 3.99 -4.28
C PHE A 111 -4.46 2.83 -3.73
N GLU A 112 -4.73 1.80 -4.54
CA GLU A 112 -5.47 0.60 -4.13
C GLU A 112 -4.81 -0.12 -2.93
N GLU A 113 -3.48 -0.09 -2.82
CA GLU A 113 -2.77 -0.67 -1.68
C GLU A 113 -2.89 0.16 -0.38
N ILE A 114 -3.10 1.47 -0.54
CA ILE A 114 -3.12 2.46 0.55
C ILE A 114 -4.55 2.84 0.95
N GLU A 115 -5.55 2.66 0.08
CA GLU A 115 -6.93 3.13 0.28
C GLU A 115 -7.55 2.63 1.59
N LEU A 116 -7.24 1.39 1.96
CA LEU A 116 -7.76 0.76 3.17
C LEU A 116 -7.23 1.46 4.44
N LEU A 117 -6.04 2.06 4.41
CA LEU A 117 -5.51 2.86 5.52
C LEU A 117 -6.25 4.19 5.67
N VAL A 118 -6.71 4.78 4.56
CA VAL A 118 -7.45 6.05 4.54
C VAL A 118 -8.84 5.89 5.18
N GLN A 119 -9.47 4.73 4.99
CA GLN A 119 -10.79 4.44 5.53
C GLN A 119 -10.82 4.38 7.07
N VAL A 120 -9.69 4.10 7.72
CA VAL A 120 -9.56 4.14 9.19
C VAL A 120 -9.74 5.56 9.73
N LYS A 121 -9.12 6.57 9.10
CA LYS A 121 -9.10 7.95 9.59
C LYS A 121 -10.43 8.69 9.39
N ASN A 122 -11.18 8.36 8.34
CA ASN A 122 -12.43 9.07 8.01
C ASN A 122 -13.66 8.54 8.76
N ASN A 123 -13.55 7.42 9.49
CA ASN A 123 -14.68 6.75 10.13
C ASN A 123 -14.51 6.51 11.64
N THR A 124 -13.42 6.97 12.25
CA THR A 124 -13.32 7.04 13.71
C THR A 124 -14.35 8.04 14.24
N PRO A 125 -15.32 7.63 15.09
CA PRO A 125 -16.14 8.60 15.80
C PRO A 125 -15.21 9.51 16.61
N LYS A 126 -15.38 10.83 16.48
CA LYS A 126 -14.70 11.78 17.35
C LYS A 126 -15.01 11.38 18.80
N PRO A 127 -14.00 11.27 19.69
CA PRO A 127 -14.29 11.18 21.11
C PRO A 127 -15.04 12.46 21.51
N LEU A 128 -16.10 12.29 22.32
CA LEU A 128 -16.83 13.38 22.97
C LEU A 128 -15.89 14.28 23.76
#